data_AF-A0A942SBV2-F1
#
_entry.id   AF-A0A942SBV2-F1
#
_cell.length_a   1.000
_cell.length_b   1.000
_cell.length_c   1.000
_cell.angle_alpha   90.00
_cell.angle_beta   90.00
_cell.angle_gamma   90.00
#
_symmetry.space_group_name_H-M   'P 1'
#
loop_
_entity.id
_entity.type
_entity.pdbx_description
1 polymer ?
#
loop_
_entity_poly.entity_id
_entity_poly.type
_entity_poly.pdbx_seq_one_letter_code
_entity_poly.pdbx_strand_id
1 'polypeptide(L)'
;PDLFKKGYLPIDVALVQVSPPDIHGYCSLGVSVDIARSAVNTAKHIVAQVNPNVPRTHGDSLIHVDRIDSFVYCEDPLPEVNYGMKVSADELKIGAYIAEMIDDGSTLQMGIGTIPDAVLKSLFNHKNLGVHTEMCSDGIIDLFEKDVINNTKKKIHPYKAVTGFAVGTRRLYDYVHDNPAFVFLDIDYVNDPHVIRRNPKVIAINSAIEVDLTGQICADSIGTMQYSGIGGQMDFMRGAALSEGGKPIIALTSRTAKGINRITPFLKQGAGVVTTRGHIHYVVTEYGVAHLYGKNLRQRAKALIEIAHPGDRDMLERASYERFKHFPAHY
;
A
#
# COMPACT_ATOMS: atom_id res chain seq x y z
N PRO A 1 -6.08 -9.47 -12.39
CA PRO A 1 -6.96 -10.67 -12.52
C PRO A 1 -7.82 -10.70 -13.79
N ASP A 2 -8.65 -9.67 -13.99
CA ASP A 2 -9.62 -9.60 -15.08
C ASP A 2 -9.04 -9.75 -16.49
N LEU A 3 -7.85 -9.19 -16.75
CA LEU A 3 -7.19 -9.30 -18.04
C LEU A 3 -6.87 -10.76 -18.40
N PHE A 4 -6.50 -11.58 -17.41
CA PHE A 4 -6.26 -13.02 -17.59
C PHE A 4 -7.60 -13.75 -17.76
N LYS A 5 -8.56 -13.52 -16.85
CA LYS A 5 -9.87 -14.20 -16.83
C LYS A 5 -10.68 -13.96 -18.12
N LYS A 6 -10.56 -12.77 -18.72
CA LYS A 6 -11.23 -12.39 -19.98
C LYS A 6 -10.42 -12.71 -21.24
N GLY A 7 -9.22 -13.27 -21.11
CA GLY A 7 -8.37 -13.66 -22.23
C GLY A 7 -7.73 -12.49 -23.00
N TYR A 8 -7.74 -11.26 -22.46
CA TYR A 8 -7.00 -10.13 -23.05
C TYR A 8 -5.49 -10.31 -22.92
N LEU A 9 -5.05 -11.00 -21.88
CA LEU A 9 -3.67 -11.37 -21.64
C LEU A 9 -3.60 -12.85 -21.27
N PRO A 10 -3.68 -13.77 -22.26
CA PRO A 10 -3.66 -15.20 -21.99
C PRO A 10 -2.31 -15.64 -21.42
N ILE A 11 -2.34 -16.66 -20.56
CA ILE A 11 -1.14 -17.24 -19.96
C ILE A 11 -0.99 -18.67 -20.46
N ASP A 12 0.10 -18.96 -21.15
CA ASP A 12 0.43 -20.32 -21.54
C ASP A 12 1.04 -21.11 -20.37
N VAL A 13 1.96 -20.50 -19.63
CA VAL A 13 2.65 -21.16 -18.51
C VAL A 13 2.72 -20.22 -17.30
N ALA A 14 2.29 -20.70 -16.14
CA ALA A 14 2.52 -20.06 -14.84
C ALA A 14 3.66 -20.78 -14.09
N LEU A 15 4.72 -20.04 -13.77
CA LEU A 15 5.79 -20.49 -12.89
C LEU A 15 5.53 -19.93 -11.50
N VAL A 16 5.31 -20.80 -10.51
CA VAL A 16 5.00 -20.40 -9.13
C VAL A 16 5.89 -21.14 -8.14
N GLN A 17 6.17 -20.52 -7.00
CA GLN A 17 6.79 -21.19 -5.86
C GLN A 17 5.70 -21.56 -4.85
N VAL A 18 5.75 -22.76 -4.29
CA VAL A 18 4.72 -23.26 -3.37
C VAL A 18 5.33 -24.01 -2.19
N SER A 19 4.57 -24.12 -1.09
CA SER A 19 4.91 -25.04 0.00
C SER A 19 4.80 -26.51 -0.45
N PRO A 20 5.43 -27.45 0.28
CA PRO A 20 5.11 -28.86 0.15
C PRO A 20 3.59 -29.11 0.32
N PRO A 21 3.04 -30.13 -0.36
CA PRO A 21 1.64 -30.50 -0.18
C PRO A 21 1.40 -31.02 1.25
N ASP A 22 0.24 -30.70 1.80
CA ASP A 22 -0.22 -31.31 3.05
C ASP A 22 -0.70 -32.76 2.83
N ILE A 23 -1.20 -33.39 3.90
CA ILE A 23 -1.76 -34.75 3.87
C ILE A 23 -2.99 -34.90 2.96
N HIS A 24 -3.58 -33.80 2.51
CA HIS A 24 -4.74 -33.74 1.62
C HIS A 24 -4.36 -33.33 0.20
N GLY A 25 -3.07 -33.22 -0.11
CA GLY A 25 -2.59 -32.88 -1.45
C GLY A 25 -2.63 -31.38 -1.77
N TYR A 26 -2.77 -30.49 -0.78
CA TYR A 26 -2.78 -29.04 -1.02
C TYR A 26 -1.43 -28.40 -0.73
N CYS A 27 -0.82 -27.84 -1.77
CA CYS A 27 0.24 -26.86 -1.67
C CYS A 27 -0.33 -25.47 -1.33
N SER A 28 0.53 -24.55 -0.87
CA SER A 28 0.20 -23.14 -0.64
C SER A 28 1.09 -22.25 -1.50
N LEU A 29 0.51 -21.24 -2.17
CA LEU A 29 1.23 -20.13 -2.84
C LEU A 29 2.02 -19.25 -1.86
N GLY A 30 1.80 -19.44 -0.56
CA GLY A 30 2.50 -18.75 0.51
C GLY A 30 2.21 -17.27 0.56
N VAL A 31 3.26 -16.45 0.60
CA VAL A 31 3.12 -15.01 0.82
C VAL A 31 2.70 -14.23 -0.42
N SER A 32 2.54 -14.86 -1.58
CA SER A 32 2.14 -14.20 -2.83
C SER A 32 0.89 -14.85 -3.42
N VAL A 33 -0.29 -14.39 -2.98
CA VAL A 33 -1.56 -14.83 -3.56
C VAL A 33 -1.95 -13.88 -4.69
N ASP A 34 -2.02 -12.59 -4.39
CA ASP A 34 -2.08 -11.47 -5.32
C ASP A 34 -2.64 -11.78 -6.74
N ILE A 35 -1.82 -11.58 -7.77
CA ILE A 35 -2.08 -11.97 -9.15
C ILE A 35 -1.72 -13.44 -9.41
N ALA A 36 -0.84 -14.04 -8.61
CA ALA A 36 -0.42 -15.44 -8.73
C ALA A 36 -1.60 -16.41 -8.73
N ARG A 37 -2.60 -16.17 -7.87
CA ARG A 37 -3.85 -16.94 -7.79
C ARG A 37 -4.60 -16.96 -9.11
N SER A 38 -4.74 -15.80 -9.73
CA SER A 38 -5.39 -15.67 -11.04
C SER A 38 -4.55 -16.31 -12.15
N ALA A 39 -3.21 -16.25 -12.06
CA ALA A 39 -2.32 -16.90 -13.01
C ALA A 39 -2.51 -18.44 -12.99
N VAL A 40 -2.43 -19.08 -11.83
CA VAL A 40 -2.64 -20.54 -11.71
C VAL A 40 -4.09 -20.98 -11.96
N ASN A 41 -5.04 -20.05 -11.98
CA ASN A 41 -6.42 -20.37 -12.35
C ASN A 41 -6.66 -20.34 -13.87
N THR A 42 -5.81 -19.65 -14.62
CA THR A 42 -6.04 -19.35 -16.05
C THR A 42 -4.96 -19.88 -16.97
N ALA A 43 -3.77 -20.20 -16.45
CA ALA A 43 -2.68 -20.75 -17.23
C ALA A 43 -3.03 -22.12 -17.83
N LYS A 44 -2.52 -22.39 -19.04
CA LYS A 44 -2.66 -23.72 -19.67
C LYS A 44 -1.80 -24.76 -18.98
N HIS A 45 -0.62 -24.36 -18.50
CA HIS A 45 0.31 -25.19 -17.74
C HIS A 45 0.82 -24.48 -16.48
N ILE A 46 1.01 -25.25 -15.41
CA ILE A 46 1.50 -24.77 -14.12
C ILE A 46 2.74 -25.58 -13.75
N VAL A 47 3.86 -24.88 -13.58
CA VAL A 47 5.10 -25.46 -13.05
C VAL A 47 5.33 -24.89 -11.66
N ALA A 48 5.33 -25.78 -10.67
CA ALA A 48 5.49 -25.41 -9.27
C ALA A 48 6.90 -25.75 -8.79
N GLN A 49 7.63 -24.72 -8.34
CA GLN A 49 8.83 -24.91 -7.55
C GLN A 49 8.42 -25.16 -6.08
N VAL A 50 8.56 -26.40 -5.61
CA VAL A 50 8.20 -26.81 -4.25
C VAL A 50 9.35 -26.47 -3.32
N ASN A 51 9.09 -25.60 -2.35
CA ASN A 51 10.08 -25.12 -1.39
C ASN A 51 9.54 -25.21 0.04
N PRO A 52 10.13 -26.03 0.94
CA PRO A 52 9.76 -26.10 2.36
C PRO A 52 9.83 -24.76 3.10
N ASN A 53 10.60 -23.78 2.60
CA ASN A 53 10.70 -22.45 3.18
C ASN A 53 9.52 -21.54 2.83
N VAL A 54 8.64 -21.93 1.89
CA VAL A 54 7.40 -21.19 1.59
C VAL A 54 6.37 -21.44 2.70
N PRO A 55 5.87 -20.40 3.37
CA PRO A 55 4.92 -20.59 4.45
C PRO A 55 3.57 -21.08 3.91
N ARG A 56 2.86 -21.85 4.74
CA ARG A 56 1.49 -22.27 4.45
C ARG A 56 0.54 -21.19 4.94
N THR A 57 0.21 -20.23 4.10
CA THR A 57 -0.73 -19.15 4.46
C THR A 57 -2.17 -19.63 4.28
N HIS A 58 -3.11 -19.06 5.05
CA HIS A 58 -4.54 -19.34 4.92
C HIS A 58 -5.18 -18.40 3.88
N GLY A 59 -6.33 -18.80 3.32
CA GLY A 59 -7.08 -18.02 2.33
C GLY A 59 -7.09 -18.67 0.94
N ASP A 60 -6.95 -17.88 -0.11
CA ASP A 60 -6.98 -18.33 -1.51
C ASP A 60 -5.62 -18.88 -1.99
N SER A 61 -4.66 -19.02 -1.08
CA SER A 61 -3.31 -19.54 -1.33
C SER A 61 -3.28 -21.01 -1.75
N LEU A 62 -4.31 -21.80 -1.43
CA LEU A 62 -4.27 -23.25 -1.59
C LEU A 62 -4.42 -23.68 -3.05
N ILE A 63 -3.60 -24.63 -3.48
CA ILE A 63 -3.68 -25.27 -4.80
C ILE A 63 -3.44 -26.78 -4.64
N HIS A 64 -4.37 -27.58 -5.17
CA HIS A 64 -4.25 -29.04 -5.13
C HIS A 64 -3.19 -29.52 -6.15
N VAL A 65 -2.44 -30.57 -5.82
CA VAL A 65 -1.38 -31.13 -6.67
C VAL A 65 -1.88 -31.54 -8.07
N ASP A 66 -3.13 -31.99 -8.18
CA ASP A 66 -3.74 -32.37 -9.48
C ASP A 66 -3.91 -31.20 -10.45
N ARG A 67 -3.80 -29.95 -9.96
CA ARG A 67 -3.83 -28.75 -10.79
C ARG A 67 -2.45 -28.38 -11.34
N ILE A 68 -1.38 -29.08 -10.97
CA ILE A 68 -0.01 -28.71 -11.27
C ILE A 68 0.58 -29.73 -12.26
N ASP A 69 1.05 -29.25 -13.42
CA ASP A 69 1.58 -30.11 -14.49
C ASP A 69 3.00 -30.61 -14.19
N SER A 70 3.80 -29.86 -13.43
CA SER A 70 5.19 -30.21 -13.15
C SER A 70 5.68 -29.65 -11.82
N PHE A 71 6.50 -30.44 -11.12
CA PHE A 71 7.08 -30.07 -9.83
C PHE A 71 8.60 -30.03 -9.92
N VAL A 72 9.20 -28.99 -9.34
CA VAL A 72 10.66 -28.84 -9.19
C VAL A 72 10.96 -28.59 -7.72
N TYR A 73 11.70 -29.47 -7.07
CA TYR A 73 12.05 -29.29 -5.66
C TYR A 73 13.21 -28.32 -5.48
N CYS A 74 13.15 -27.45 -4.47
CA CYS A 74 14.29 -26.66 -3.99
C CYS A 74 14.20 -26.43 -2.47
N GLU A 75 15.32 -26.05 -1.86
CA GLU A 75 15.39 -25.66 -0.44
C GLU A 75 16.16 -24.34 -0.30
N ASP A 76 15.68 -23.31 -0.99
CA ASP A 76 16.31 -21.99 -0.94
C ASP A 76 15.62 -21.08 0.08
N PRO A 77 16.36 -20.21 0.78
CA PRO A 77 15.76 -19.18 1.60
C PRO A 77 14.91 -18.23 0.74
N LEU A 78 13.78 -17.77 1.29
CA LEU A 78 12.97 -16.74 0.62
C LEU A 78 13.69 -15.39 0.64
N PRO A 79 13.49 -14.53 -0.36
CA PRO A 79 14.03 -13.17 -0.35
C PRO A 79 13.52 -12.38 0.87
N GLU A 80 14.44 -11.70 1.55
CA GLU A 80 14.13 -10.89 2.74
C GLU A 80 14.40 -9.41 2.51
N VAL A 81 13.52 -8.56 3.06
CA VAL A 81 13.72 -7.10 3.09
C VAL A 81 13.36 -6.57 4.47
N ASN A 82 14.30 -5.84 5.09
CA ASN A 82 14.06 -5.15 6.36
C ASN A 82 13.97 -3.63 6.13
N TYR A 83 12.73 -3.13 6.01
CA TYR A 83 12.45 -1.69 5.86
C TYR A 83 12.57 -0.94 7.20
N GLY A 84 12.19 -1.59 8.31
CA GLY A 84 12.17 -0.98 9.63
C GLY A 84 13.53 -0.49 10.12
N MET A 85 14.62 -1.11 9.65
CA MET A 85 16.00 -0.69 9.92
C MET A 85 16.43 0.58 9.20
N LYS A 86 15.69 1.02 8.17
CA LYS A 86 16.05 2.16 7.30
C LYS A 86 15.24 3.43 7.58
N VAL A 87 14.38 3.42 8.59
CA VAL A 87 13.51 4.54 8.95
C VAL A 87 14.35 5.71 9.49
N SER A 88 14.28 6.89 8.88
CA SER A 88 14.95 8.11 9.35
C SER A 88 14.06 8.94 10.28
N ALA A 89 14.63 10.00 10.85
CA ALA A 89 13.93 10.94 11.72
C ALA A 89 12.77 11.67 11.01
N ASP A 90 12.90 11.97 9.72
CA ASP A 90 11.85 12.64 8.97
C ASP A 90 10.67 11.70 8.69
N GLU A 91 10.93 10.41 8.40
CA GLU A 91 9.84 9.42 8.33
C GLU A 91 9.18 9.18 9.68
N LEU A 92 9.91 9.21 10.80
CA LEU A 92 9.30 9.13 12.13
C LEU A 92 8.36 10.31 12.42
N LYS A 93 8.69 11.53 11.98
CA LYS A 93 7.78 12.68 12.08
C LYS A 93 6.52 12.47 11.23
N ILE A 94 6.69 12.00 9.99
CA ILE A 94 5.55 11.63 9.12
C ILE A 94 4.68 10.57 9.80
N GLY A 95 5.31 9.54 10.37
CA GLY A 95 4.63 8.48 11.12
C GLY A 95 3.81 9.01 12.28
N ALA A 96 4.37 9.93 13.07
CA ALA A 96 3.68 10.58 14.18
C ALA A 96 2.47 11.41 13.72
N TYR A 97 2.62 12.24 12.68
CA TYR A 97 1.50 13.01 12.14
C TYR A 97 0.36 12.12 11.62
N ILE A 98 0.70 11.02 10.94
CA ILE A 98 -0.31 10.08 10.47
C ILE A 98 -0.97 9.34 11.64
N ALA A 99 -0.21 8.96 12.65
CA ALA A 99 -0.76 8.31 13.85
C ALA A 99 -1.78 9.21 14.55
N GLU A 100 -1.55 10.52 14.67
CA GLU A 100 -2.54 11.47 15.21
C GLU A 100 -3.83 11.54 14.39
N MET A 101 -3.80 11.17 13.10
CA MET A 101 -4.96 11.11 12.23
C MET A 101 -5.71 9.77 12.34
N ILE A 102 -5.20 8.78 13.07
CA ILE A 102 -5.79 7.44 13.16
C ILE A 102 -6.62 7.34 14.43
N ASP A 103 -7.90 7.04 14.27
CA ASP A 103 -8.80 6.81 15.40
C ASP A 103 -8.74 5.35 15.86
N ASP A 104 -9.00 5.08 17.13
CA ASP A 104 -9.21 3.71 17.61
C ASP A 104 -10.30 3.00 16.78
N GLY A 105 -10.07 1.71 16.52
CA GLY A 105 -10.94 0.90 15.67
C GLY A 105 -10.77 1.12 14.17
N SER A 106 -9.77 1.88 13.72
CA SER A 106 -9.50 2.11 12.29
C SER A 106 -9.04 0.83 11.57
N THR A 107 -9.35 0.72 10.28
CA THR A 107 -8.86 -0.37 9.41
C THR A 107 -7.73 0.15 8.55
N LEU A 108 -6.54 -0.39 8.72
CA LEU A 108 -5.33 0.08 8.06
C LEU A 108 -5.11 -0.63 6.73
N GLN A 109 -4.79 0.17 5.71
CA GLN A 109 -3.99 -0.25 4.57
C GLN A 109 -2.68 0.53 4.58
N MET A 110 -1.58 -0.19 4.34
CA MET A 110 -0.27 0.41 4.19
C MET A 110 0.58 -0.40 3.21
N GLY A 111 1.45 0.28 2.46
CA GLY A 111 2.44 -0.37 1.61
C GLY A 111 3.66 -0.86 2.41
N ILE A 112 4.71 -1.23 1.68
CA ILE A 112 6.06 -1.42 2.21
C ILE A 112 6.89 -0.13 2.13
N GLY A 113 7.91 -0.02 2.98
CA GLY A 113 8.84 1.10 2.97
C GLY A 113 9.04 1.72 4.35
N THR A 114 9.91 2.72 4.40
CA THR A 114 10.28 3.41 5.64
C THR A 114 9.11 4.18 6.26
N ILE A 115 8.24 4.78 5.45
CA ILE A 115 7.07 5.54 5.94
C ILE A 115 6.02 4.61 6.59
N PRO A 116 5.54 3.53 5.94
CA PRO A 116 4.64 2.57 6.59
C PRO A 116 5.18 2.03 7.93
N ASP A 117 6.45 1.63 7.97
CA ASP A 117 7.05 1.15 9.23
C ASP A 117 7.19 2.27 10.28
N ALA A 118 7.41 3.52 9.87
CA ALA A 118 7.39 4.65 10.79
C ALA A 118 6.00 4.86 11.39
N VAL A 119 4.94 4.75 10.59
CA VAL A 119 3.56 4.80 11.08
C VAL A 119 3.32 3.67 12.08
N LEU A 120 3.66 2.42 11.74
CA LEU A 120 3.49 1.27 12.63
C LEU A 120 4.18 1.47 13.98
N LYS A 121 5.41 2.01 13.98
CA LYS A 121 6.15 2.37 15.20
C LYS A 121 5.47 3.44 16.06
N SER A 122 4.59 4.25 15.48
CA SER A 122 3.83 5.30 16.18
C SER A 122 2.45 4.84 16.66
N LEU A 123 2.04 3.58 16.39
CA LEU A 123 0.68 3.12 16.67
C LEU A 123 0.47 2.45 18.03
N PHE A 124 1.51 2.24 18.84
CA PHE A 124 1.42 1.46 20.10
C PHE A 124 0.42 1.97 21.16
N ASN A 125 -0.04 3.21 21.06
CA ASN A 125 -1.03 3.79 21.98
C ASN A 125 -2.49 3.66 21.48
N HIS A 126 -2.70 3.12 20.27
CA HIS A 126 -4.02 2.91 19.69
C HIS A 126 -4.58 1.56 20.14
N LYS A 127 -5.89 1.37 19.93
CA LYS A 127 -6.59 0.15 20.31
C LYS A 127 -7.50 -0.35 19.21
N ASN A 128 -7.62 -1.67 19.14
CA ASN A 128 -8.59 -2.38 18.31
C ASN A 128 -8.47 -2.09 16.81
N LEU A 129 -7.25 -1.82 16.33
CA LEU A 129 -6.99 -1.59 14.92
C LEU A 129 -7.25 -2.87 14.11
N GLY A 130 -7.65 -2.68 12.86
CA GLY A 130 -7.79 -3.74 11.87
C GLY A 130 -6.82 -3.58 10.71
N VAL A 131 -6.65 -4.64 9.93
CA VAL A 131 -5.81 -4.68 8.73
C VAL A 131 -6.61 -5.24 7.56
N HIS A 132 -6.72 -4.45 6.50
CA HIS A 132 -7.17 -4.85 5.17
C HIS A 132 -6.29 -4.10 4.18
N THR A 133 -5.27 -4.76 3.65
CA THR A 133 -4.17 -4.11 2.95
C THR A 133 -3.81 -4.88 1.68
N GLU A 134 -3.21 -4.22 0.69
CA GLU A 134 -2.62 -4.92 -0.46
C GLU A 134 -1.48 -5.85 -0.01
N MET A 135 -0.61 -5.31 0.86
CA MET A 135 0.58 -5.99 1.35
C MET A 135 0.86 -5.68 2.82
N CYS A 136 1.60 -6.55 3.50
CA CYS A 136 2.11 -6.29 4.84
C CYS A 136 3.62 -6.60 5.01
N SER A 137 4.23 -5.97 6.03
CA SER A 137 5.63 -6.11 6.45
C SER A 137 5.75 -6.51 7.92
N ASP A 138 6.97 -6.74 8.41
CA ASP A 138 7.28 -7.14 9.79
C ASP A 138 6.66 -6.25 10.88
N GLY A 139 6.48 -4.95 10.60
CA GLY A 139 6.05 -3.99 11.63
C GLY A 139 4.67 -4.26 12.23
N ILE A 140 3.82 -5.05 11.56
CA ILE A 140 2.50 -5.40 12.10
C ILE A 140 2.59 -6.41 13.24
N ILE A 141 3.66 -7.22 13.31
CA ILE A 141 3.78 -8.35 14.24
C ILE A 141 3.75 -7.84 15.68
N ASP A 142 4.56 -6.82 15.98
CA ASP A 142 4.64 -6.22 17.32
C ASP A 142 3.31 -5.61 17.78
N LEU A 143 2.51 -5.10 16.84
CA LEU A 143 1.19 -4.53 17.14
C LEU A 143 0.14 -5.61 17.38
N PHE A 144 0.25 -6.76 16.69
CA PHE A 144 -0.58 -7.92 16.98
C PHE A 144 -0.23 -8.54 18.34
N GLU A 145 1.05 -8.72 18.64
CA GLU A 145 1.52 -9.29 19.92
C GLU A 145 1.09 -8.44 21.13
N LYS A 146 0.86 -7.13 20.94
CA LYS A 146 0.37 -6.21 21.96
C LYS A 146 -1.14 -5.94 21.92
N ASP A 147 -1.89 -6.69 21.10
CA ASP A 147 -3.34 -6.53 20.92
C ASP A 147 -3.78 -5.12 20.45
N VAL A 148 -2.84 -4.34 19.90
CA VAL A 148 -3.12 -3.04 19.25
C VAL A 148 -3.87 -3.30 17.94
N ILE A 149 -3.39 -4.27 17.15
CA ILE A 149 -4.11 -4.82 16.01
C ILE A 149 -4.78 -6.12 16.45
N ASN A 150 -6.11 -6.17 16.36
CA ASN A 150 -6.89 -7.36 16.69
C ASN A 150 -8.08 -7.59 15.74
N ASN A 151 -8.30 -6.69 14.78
CA ASN A 151 -9.33 -6.81 13.74
C ASN A 151 -10.77 -6.92 14.28
N THR A 152 -11.01 -6.62 15.56
CA THR A 152 -12.33 -6.76 16.21
C THR A 152 -13.36 -5.75 15.71
N LYS A 153 -12.92 -4.62 15.15
CA LYS A 153 -13.78 -3.55 14.63
C LYS A 153 -14.00 -3.59 13.12
N LYS A 154 -13.38 -4.55 12.42
CA LYS A 154 -13.66 -4.78 11.00
C LYS A 154 -15.07 -5.33 10.82
N LYS A 155 -15.75 -4.89 9.75
CA LYS A 155 -17.10 -5.38 9.39
C LYS A 155 -17.04 -6.63 8.54
N ILE A 156 -16.02 -6.73 7.69
CA ILE A 156 -15.73 -7.91 6.88
C ILE A 156 -14.45 -8.55 7.37
N HIS A 157 -14.41 -9.88 7.39
CA HIS A 157 -13.26 -10.63 7.95
C HIS A 157 -12.87 -10.14 9.36
N PRO A 158 -13.82 -10.07 10.32
CA PRO A 158 -13.49 -9.72 11.69
C PRO A 158 -12.49 -10.72 12.26
N TYR A 159 -11.63 -10.26 13.17
CA TYR A 159 -10.56 -11.05 13.82
C TYR A 159 -9.44 -11.54 12.88
N LYS A 160 -9.46 -11.16 11.60
CA LYS A 160 -8.46 -11.59 10.62
C LYS A 160 -7.82 -10.40 9.90
N ALA A 161 -6.50 -10.38 9.81
CA ALA A 161 -5.79 -9.53 8.86
C ALA A 161 -6.02 -10.07 7.45
N VAL A 162 -6.40 -9.18 6.53
CA VAL A 162 -6.59 -9.53 5.11
C VAL A 162 -5.48 -8.85 4.32
N THR A 163 -4.77 -9.64 3.50
CA THR A 163 -3.74 -9.14 2.59
C THR A 163 -3.76 -9.86 1.25
N GLY A 164 -3.20 -9.28 0.20
CA GLY A 164 -2.95 -9.96 -1.08
C GLY A 164 -1.60 -10.68 -1.08
N PHE A 165 -0.60 -10.06 -0.47
CA PHE A 165 0.74 -10.61 -0.32
C PHE A 165 1.49 -10.07 0.91
N ALA A 166 2.69 -10.57 1.18
CA ALA A 166 3.55 -10.12 2.27
C ALA A 166 5.02 -10.11 1.85
N VAL A 167 5.77 -9.10 2.31
CA VAL A 167 7.21 -8.97 2.06
C VAL A 167 7.86 -8.47 3.34
N GLY A 168 8.88 -9.20 3.81
CA GLY A 168 9.53 -8.88 5.07
C GLY A 168 10.76 -9.73 5.31
N THR A 169 11.08 -9.95 6.58
CA THR A 169 12.13 -10.88 6.99
C THR A 169 11.57 -12.28 7.23
N ARG A 170 12.45 -13.24 7.52
CA ARG A 170 12.07 -14.58 7.93
C ARG A 170 11.08 -14.58 9.10
N ARG A 171 11.18 -13.60 10.00
CA ARG A 171 10.25 -13.41 11.12
C ARG A 171 8.80 -13.29 10.64
N LEU A 172 8.54 -12.50 9.59
CA LEU A 172 7.20 -12.35 9.03
C LEU A 172 6.70 -13.65 8.41
N TYR A 173 7.56 -14.33 7.65
CA TYR A 173 7.20 -15.57 6.97
C TYR A 173 6.87 -16.70 7.95
N ASP A 174 7.64 -16.83 9.03
CA ASP A 174 7.35 -17.78 10.10
C ASP A 174 6.08 -17.38 10.87
N TYR A 175 5.84 -16.08 11.09
CA TYR A 175 4.66 -15.61 11.82
C TYR A 175 3.33 -15.84 11.09
N VAL A 176 3.33 -15.76 9.76
CA VAL A 176 2.14 -16.03 8.94
C VAL A 176 1.97 -17.51 8.57
N HIS A 177 2.98 -18.33 8.82
CA HIS A 177 2.92 -19.77 8.56
C HIS A 177 1.85 -20.43 9.44
N ASP A 178 0.83 -21.00 8.79
CA ASP A 178 -0.31 -21.69 9.39
C ASP A 178 -1.04 -20.86 10.48
N ASN A 179 -1.00 -19.53 10.36
CA ASN A 179 -1.61 -18.64 11.33
C ASN A 179 -3.04 -18.24 10.89
N PRO A 180 -4.10 -18.71 11.59
CA PRO A 180 -5.50 -18.46 11.19
C PRO A 180 -5.94 -16.99 11.35
N ALA A 181 -5.14 -16.16 12.03
CA ALA A 181 -5.38 -14.72 12.13
C ALA A 181 -5.04 -13.97 10.84
N PHE A 182 -4.36 -14.60 9.88
CA PHE A 182 -4.00 -14.03 8.59
C PHE A 182 -4.73 -14.73 7.45
N VAL A 183 -5.24 -13.95 6.50
CA VAL A 183 -5.87 -14.48 5.29
C VAL A 183 -5.32 -13.76 4.08
N PHE A 184 -4.73 -14.53 3.18
CA PHE A 184 -4.21 -14.07 1.91
C PHE A 184 -5.24 -14.35 0.81
N LEU A 185 -5.78 -13.31 0.17
CA LEU A 185 -6.88 -13.41 -0.81
C LEU A 185 -6.45 -12.90 -2.20
N ASP A 186 -7.18 -13.28 -3.25
CA ASP A 186 -6.97 -12.77 -4.62
C ASP A 186 -7.02 -11.23 -4.63
N ILE A 187 -6.14 -10.61 -5.40
CA ILE A 187 -5.98 -9.15 -5.42
C ILE A 187 -7.23 -8.44 -5.93
N ASP A 188 -8.06 -9.10 -6.76
CA ASP A 188 -9.34 -8.53 -7.20
C ASP A 188 -10.38 -8.40 -6.09
N TYR A 189 -10.24 -9.14 -4.99
CA TYR A 189 -11.05 -8.93 -3.78
C TYR A 189 -10.41 -7.91 -2.85
N VAL A 190 -9.12 -8.07 -2.57
CA VAL A 190 -8.41 -7.23 -1.60
C VAL A 190 -8.41 -5.76 -2.03
N ASN A 191 -8.17 -5.52 -3.32
CA ASN A 191 -8.06 -4.17 -3.87
C ASN A 191 -9.38 -3.65 -4.43
N ASP A 192 -10.51 -4.37 -4.39
CA ASP A 192 -11.77 -3.80 -4.89
C ASP A 192 -12.23 -2.64 -3.98
N PRO A 193 -12.37 -1.40 -4.49
CA PRO A 193 -12.88 -0.27 -3.70
C PRO A 193 -14.25 -0.52 -3.07
N HIS A 194 -15.10 -1.35 -3.68
CA HIS A 194 -16.40 -1.78 -3.14
C HIS A 194 -16.27 -2.76 -1.98
N VAL A 195 -15.20 -3.56 -1.95
CA VAL A 195 -14.86 -4.39 -0.80
C VAL A 195 -14.24 -3.56 0.32
N ILE A 196 -13.23 -2.75 -0.01
CA ILE A 196 -12.49 -1.91 0.94
C ILE A 196 -13.45 -1.03 1.74
N ARG A 197 -14.36 -0.32 1.07
CA ARG A 197 -15.30 0.61 1.72
C ARG A 197 -16.27 -0.03 2.73
N ARG A 198 -16.38 -1.37 2.75
CA ARG A 198 -17.27 -2.09 3.67
C ARG A 198 -16.75 -2.05 5.10
N ASN A 199 -15.44 -1.90 5.29
CA ASN A 199 -14.88 -1.62 6.61
C ASN A 199 -15.03 -0.11 6.92
N PRO A 200 -15.43 0.27 8.14
CA PRO A 200 -15.42 1.67 8.56
C PRO A 200 -13.99 2.14 8.85
N LYS A 201 -13.79 3.46 8.85
CA LYS A 201 -12.53 4.12 9.22
C LYS A 201 -11.32 3.53 8.49
N VAL A 202 -11.45 3.30 7.18
CA VAL A 202 -10.31 2.82 6.39
C VAL A 202 -9.27 3.93 6.25
N ILE A 203 -8.06 3.68 6.72
CA ILE A 203 -6.93 4.57 6.61
C ILE A 203 -5.99 3.99 5.55
N ALA A 204 -5.97 4.61 4.36
CA ALA A 204 -5.12 4.17 3.25
C ALA A 204 -3.88 5.05 3.17
N ILE A 205 -2.71 4.50 3.46
CA ILE A 205 -1.43 5.23 3.52
C ILE A 205 -0.56 4.78 2.36
N ASN A 206 -0.30 5.68 1.43
CA ASN A 206 0.49 5.43 0.22
C ASN A 206 1.58 6.48 0.05
N SER A 207 2.62 6.17 -0.73
CA SER A 207 3.68 7.13 -1.06
C SER A 207 3.60 7.61 -2.51
N ALA A 208 4.33 8.67 -2.80
CA ALA A 208 4.37 9.31 -4.10
C ALA A 208 5.78 9.79 -4.42
N ILE A 209 6.19 9.79 -5.68
CA ILE A 209 7.46 10.36 -6.12
C ILE A 209 7.40 11.89 -5.99
N GLU A 210 6.34 12.50 -6.51
CA GLU A 210 6.11 13.94 -6.48
C GLU A 210 4.62 14.31 -6.43
N VAL A 211 4.34 15.48 -5.87
CA VAL A 211 3.01 16.08 -5.75
C VAL A 211 3.06 17.51 -6.29
N ASP A 212 2.20 17.83 -7.25
CA ASP A 212 2.13 19.20 -7.77
C ASP A 212 1.21 20.11 -6.94
N LEU A 213 1.33 21.43 -7.12
CA LEU A 213 0.52 22.44 -6.41
C LEU A 213 -1.01 22.32 -6.61
N THR A 214 -1.48 21.52 -7.58
CA THR A 214 -2.91 21.25 -7.77
C THR A 214 -3.39 20.00 -7.02
N GLY A 215 -2.46 19.22 -6.48
CA GLY A 215 -2.69 17.94 -5.83
C GLY A 215 -2.68 16.75 -6.78
N GLN A 216 -2.08 16.86 -7.97
CA GLN A 216 -1.80 15.66 -8.78
C GLN A 216 -0.62 14.91 -8.19
N ILE A 217 -0.70 13.59 -8.21
CA ILE A 217 0.27 12.70 -7.58
C ILE A 217 0.89 11.82 -8.67
N CYS A 218 2.22 11.89 -8.81
CA CYS A 218 3.00 10.91 -9.54
C CYS A 218 3.62 9.94 -8.55
N ALA A 219 3.47 8.63 -8.77
CA ALA A 219 3.98 7.59 -7.86
C ALA A 219 4.77 6.48 -8.56
N ASP A 220 4.74 6.41 -9.89
CA ASP A 220 5.29 5.29 -10.66
C ASP A 220 6.43 5.66 -11.61
N SER A 221 6.69 6.94 -11.82
CA SER A 221 7.61 7.44 -12.84
C SER A 221 8.37 8.70 -12.41
N ILE A 222 9.51 8.95 -13.05
CA ILE A 222 10.32 10.15 -12.87
C ILE A 222 10.42 10.85 -14.23
N GLY A 223 9.49 11.77 -14.50
CA GLY A 223 9.29 12.27 -15.87
C GLY A 223 8.94 11.10 -16.78
N THR A 224 9.63 10.96 -17.91
CA THR A 224 9.38 9.87 -18.87
C THR A 224 9.97 8.51 -18.48
N MET A 225 10.73 8.42 -17.39
CA MET A 225 11.33 7.16 -16.94
C MET A 225 10.35 6.41 -16.02
N GLN A 226 9.91 5.23 -16.45
CA GLN A 226 9.14 4.33 -15.60
C GLN A 226 10.03 3.82 -14.46
N TYR A 227 9.58 4.01 -13.23
CA TYR A 227 10.30 3.62 -12.02
C TYR A 227 9.67 2.38 -11.37
N SER A 228 8.34 2.30 -11.35
CA SER A 228 7.58 1.18 -10.81
C SER A 228 6.28 0.94 -11.60
N GLY A 229 5.11 0.96 -10.97
CA GLY A 229 3.81 0.81 -11.60
C GLY A 229 2.70 1.40 -10.72
N ILE A 230 1.48 1.47 -11.26
CA ILE A 230 0.33 2.07 -10.57
C ILE A 230 -0.06 1.36 -9.25
N GLY A 231 0.17 0.04 -9.20
CA GLY A 231 -0.25 -0.83 -8.07
C GLY A 231 -1.74 -0.69 -7.74
N GLY A 232 -2.12 -1.00 -6.51
CA GLY A 232 -3.45 -0.72 -5.96
C GLY A 232 -3.59 0.62 -5.26
N GLN A 233 -2.64 1.56 -5.46
CA GLN A 233 -2.67 2.85 -4.77
C GLN A 233 -4.02 3.55 -4.99
N MET A 234 -4.44 3.70 -6.24
CA MET A 234 -5.69 4.38 -6.56
C MET A 234 -6.87 3.65 -5.92
N ASP A 235 -6.88 2.32 -5.97
CA ASP A 235 -7.97 1.51 -5.45
C ASP A 235 -8.20 1.75 -3.96
N PHE A 236 -7.14 1.76 -3.16
CA PHE A 236 -7.20 2.07 -1.74
C PHE A 236 -7.52 3.54 -1.46
N MET A 237 -6.99 4.46 -2.26
CA MET A 237 -7.36 5.88 -2.16
C MET A 237 -8.87 6.07 -2.38
N ARG A 238 -9.45 5.37 -3.36
CA ARG A 238 -10.89 5.41 -3.63
C ARG A 238 -11.70 4.67 -2.57
N GLY A 239 -11.27 3.48 -2.16
CA GLY A 239 -11.94 2.68 -1.14
C GLY A 239 -12.01 3.39 0.20
N ALA A 240 -10.91 4.03 0.62
CA ALA A 240 -10.87 4.84 1.84
C ALA A 240 -11.75 6.09 1.74
N ALA A 241 -11.76 6.79 0.59
CA ALA A 241 -12.66 7.94 0.39
C ALA A 241 -14.15 7.57 0.48
N LEU A 242 -14.51 6.33 0.13
CA LEU A 242 -15.89 5.81 0.18
C LEU A 242 -16.25 5.13 1.51
N SER A 243 -15.27 4.86 2.36
CA SER A 243 -15.44 4.28 3.69
C SER A 243 -15.96 5.34 4.66
N GLU A 244 -16.89 4.95 5.53
CA GLU A 244 -17.39 5.84 6.58
C GLU A 244 -16.27 6.22 7.55
N GLY A 245 -15.91 7.50 7.60
CA GLY A 245 -14.78 7.99 8.40
C GLY A 245 -13.40 7.62 7.84
N GLY A 246 -13.32 7.11 6.61
CA GLY A 246 -12.06 6.76 5.97
C GLY A 246 -11.22 7.95 5.54
N LYS A 247 -9.89 7.77 5.50
CA LYS A 247 -8.92 8.82 5.22
C LYS A 247 -7.89 8.30 4.20
N PRO A 248 -7.93 8.76 2.94
CA PRO A 248 -6.89 8.46 1.95
C PRO A 248 -5.73 9.46 2.08
N ILE A 249 -4.53 8.93 2.32
CA ILE A 249 -3.33 9.69 2.71
C ILE A 249 -2.19 9.38 1.73
N ILE A 250 -1.60 10.43 1.17
CA ILE A 250 -0.30 10.38 0.49
C ILE A 250 0.77 10.90 1.44
N ALA A 251 1.82 10.13 1.66
CA ALA A 251 2.91 10.45 2.57
C ALA A 251 4.26 10.38 1.84
N LEU A 252 5.04 11.44 1.98
CA LEU A 252 6.35 11.56 1.34
C LEU A 252 7.24 12.52 2.15
N THR A 253 8.55 12.27 2.14
CA THR A 253 9.48 13.32 2.56
C THR A 253 9.37 14.52 1.61
N SER A 254 9.56 15.73 2.10
CA SER A 254 9.46 16.93 1.28
C SER A 254 10.58 17.03 0.23
N ARG A 255 11.72 16.37 0.50
CA ARG A 255 12.87 16.23 -0.41
C ARG A 255 13.36 14.79 -0.48
N THR A 256 14.00 14.43 -1.60
CA THR A 256 14.78 13.19 -1.72
C THR A 256 16.08 13.29 -0.93
N ALA A 257 16.77 12.16 -0.71
CA ALA A 257 18.11 12.15 -0.11
C ALA A 257 19.16 12.99 -0.86
N LYS A 258 18.91 13.31 -2.14
CA LYS A 258 19.76 14.20 -2.96
C LYS A 258 19.35 15.68 -2.88
N GLY A 259 18.41 16.03 -1.99
CA GLY A 259 17.92 17.40 -1.82
C GLY A 259 16.91 17.88 -2.87
N ILE A 260 16.42 16.98 -3.74
CA ILE A 260 15.42 17.32 -4.77
C ILE A 260 14.03 17.42 -4.13
N ASN A 261 13.34 18.54 -4.32
CA ASN A 261 11.98 18.77 -3.82
C ASN A 261 10.96 17.80 -4.43
N ARG A 262 10.03 17.32 -3.61
CA ARG A 262 8.97 16.39 -3.99
C ARG A 262 7.57 17.02 -3.97
N ILE A 263 7.44 18.20 -3.37
CA ILE A 263 6.34 19.13 -3.68
C ILE A 263 6.83 20.06 -4.78
N THR A 264 6.14 20.08 -5.92
CA THR A 264 6.59 20.75 -7.15
C THR A 264 5.54 21.70 -7.71
N PRO A 265 5.93 22.75 -8.47
CA PRO A 265 4.94 23.58 -9.17
C PRO A 265 4.12 22.81 -10.21
N PHE A 266 4.80 21.92 -10.92
CA PHE A 266 4.29 21.03 -11.95
C PHE A 266 4.99 19.68 -11.79
N LEU A 267 4.27 18.60 -12.07
CA LEU A 267 4.90 17.30 -12.27
C LEU A 267 5.92 17.39 -13.41
N LYS A 268 6.96 16.55 -13.34
CA LYS A 268 7.97 16.49 -14.41
C LYS A 268 7.30 16.19 -15.75
N GLN A 269 7.84 16.78 -16.81
CA GLN A 269 7.33 16.52 -18.16
C GLN A 269 7.37 15.00 -18.45
N GLY A 270 6.21 14.45 -18.81
CA GLY A 270 6.04 13.02 -19.07
C GLY A 270 5.74 12.15 -17.85
N ALA A 271 5.68 12.71 -16.64
CA ALA A 271 5.33 11.97 -15.43
C ALA A 271 3.89 11.39 -15.49
N GLY A 272 3.75 10.13 -15.09
CA GLY A 272 2.49 9.42 -14.97
C GLY A 272 1.70 9.86 -13.74
N VAL A 273 0.50 10.40 -13.94
CA VAL A 273 -0.42 10.71 -12.84
C VAL A 273 -1.09 9.41 -12.38
N VAL A 274 -0.70 8.92 -11.21
CA VAL A 274 -1.29 7.71 -10.61
C VAL A 274 -2.53 8.07 -9.80
N THR A 275 -2.42 9.05 -8.90
CA THR A 275 -3.55 9.58 -8.15
C THR A 275 -3.89 10.99 -8.63
N THR A 276 -5.06 11.13 -9.23
CA THR A 276 -5.50 12.42 -9.78
C THR A 276 -5.87 13.40 -8.67
N ARG A 277 -5.88 14.70 -8.99
CA ARG A 277 -6.34 15.78 -8.09
C ARG A 277 -7.77 15.60 -7.53
N GLY A 278 -8.63 14.81 -8.20
CA GLY A 278 -10.00 14.54 -7.75
C GLY A 278 -10.10 13.50 -6.63
N HIS A 279 -9.05 12.71 -6.42
CA HIS A 279 -9.02 11.58 -5.49
C HIS A 279 -8.24 11.87 -4.20
N ILE A 280 -7.37 12.89 -4.20
CA ILE A 280 -6.54 13.21 -3.05
C ILE A 280 -7.33 13.89 -1.92
N HIS A 281 -7.15 13.41 -0.68
CA HIS A 281 -7.67 14.09 0.52
C HIS A 281 -6.55 14.65 1.37
N TYR A 282 -5.55 13.84 1.75
CA TYR A 282 -4.47 14.27 2.64
C TYR A 282 -3.10 14.05 2.00
N VAL A 283 -2.20 15.02 2.20
CA VAL A 283 -0.77 14.90 1.91
C VAL A 283 0.00 15.17 3.19
N VAL A 284 0.98 14.32 3.53
CA VAL A 284 1.77 14.43 4.76
C VAL A 284 3.25 14.43 4.42
N THR A 285 3.98 15.38 4.99
CA THR A 285 5.45 15.43 5.01
C THR A 285 5.95 15.54 6.44
N GLU A 286 7.27 15.55 6.61
CA GLU A 286 7.94 15.81 7.88
C GLU A 286 7.69 17.23 8.44
N TYR A 287 7.02 18.10 7.68
CA TYR A 287 6.64 19.46 8.06
C TYR A 287 5.14 19.61 8.40
N GLY A 288 4.33 18.57 8.25
CA GLY A 288 2.94 18.56 8.68
C GLY A 288 1.97 17.93 7.68
N VAL A 289 0.68 18.25 7.87
CA VAL A 289 -0.45 17.65 7.15
C VAL A 289 -1.20 18.70 6.33
N ALA A 290 -1.37 18.45 5.03
CA ALA A 290 -2.21 19.23 4.13
C ALA A 290 -3.48 18.47 3.75
N HIS A 291 -4.63 18.95 4.21
CA HIS A 291 -5.93 18.49 3.75
C HIS A 291 -6.36 19.24 2.47
N LEU A 292 -6.70 18.53 1.38
CA LEU A 292 -6.97 19.08 0.03
C LEU A 292 -8.41 18.85 -0.46
N TYR A 293 -9.17 17.97 0.18
CA TYR A 293 -10.55 17.68 -0.23
C TYR A 293 -11.44 18.92 -0.04
N GLY A 294 -12.25 19.24 -1.05
CA GLY A 294 -13.09 20.44 -1.09
C GLY A 294 -12.35 21.77 -1.31
N LYS A 295 -11.01 21.80 -1.32
CA LYS A 295 -10.22 23.02 -1.56
C LYS A 295 -10.11 23.36 -3.04
N ASN A 296 -10.17 24.65 -3.36
CA ASN A 296 -9.83 25.16 -4.70
C ASN A 296 -8.30 25.13 -4.94
N LEU A 297 -7.86 25.37 -6.18
CA LEU A 297 -6.46 25.24 -6.57
C LEU A 297 -5.49 26.11 -5.74
N ARG A 298 -5.89 27.31 -5.32
CA ARG A 298 -5.03 28.18 -4.51
C ARG A 298 -4.96 27.74 -3.05
N GLN A 299 -6.09 27.32 -2.50
CA GLN A 299 -6.14 26.76 -1.15
C GLN A 299 -5.32 25.47 -1.05
N ARG A 300 -5.32 24.65 -2.11
CA ARG A 300 -4.46 23.47 -2.22
C ARG A 300 -2.99 23.85 -2.30
N ALA A 301 -2.64 24.76 -3.20
CA ALA A 301 -1.27 25.24 -3.35
C ALA A 301 -0.73 25.80 -2.03
N LYS A 302 -1.49 26.65 -1.34
CA LYS A 302 -1.12 27.20 -0.03
C LYS A 302 -0.86 26.07 0.99
N ALA A 303 -1.79 25.12 1.13
CA ALA A 303 -1.64 24.03 2.08
C ALA A 303 -0.43 23.12 1.77
N LEU A 304 -0.16 22.86 0.50
CA LEU A 304 1.01 22.07 0.08
C LEU A 304 2.33 22.82 0.34
N ILE A 305 2.37 24.13 0.12
CA ILE A 305 3.54 24.98 0.41
C ILE A 305 3.85 25.00 1.90
N GLU A 306 2.83 25.08 2.76
CA GLU A 306 2.98 25.08 4.22
C GLU A 306 3.67 23.80 4.74
N ILE A 307 3.52 22.68 4.04
CA ILE A 307 4.17 21.39 4.36
C ILE A 307 5.37 21.08 3.45
N ALA A 308 5.80 22.01 2.60
CA ALA A 308 7.04 21.86 1.83
C ALA A 308 8.26 22.18 2.68
N HIS A 309 9.43 21.70 2.24
CA HIS A 309 10.71 22.08 2.84
C HIS A 309 10.84 23.61 2.87
N PRO A 310 11.24 24.24 4.00
CA PRO A 310 11.34 25.69 4.11
C PRO A 310 12.13 26.34 2.97
N GLY A 311 13.22 25.72 2.54
CA GLY A 311 14.05 26.18 1.42
C GLY A 311 13.41 26.12 0.02
N ASP A 312 12.24 25.48 -0.15
CA ASP A 312 11.51 25.40 -1.43
C ASP A 312 10.29 26.32 -1.48
N ARG A 313 9.86 26.89 -0.34
CA ARG A 313 8.59 27.62 -0.22
C ARG A 313 8.54 28.86 -1.10
N ASP A 314 9.59 29.69 -1.09
CA ASP A 314 9.66 30.90 -1.92
C ASP A 314 9.47 30.60 -3.42
N MET A 315 10.09 29.53 -3.92
CA MET A 315 9.97 29.10 -5.31
C MET A 315 8.55 28.63 -5.63
N LEU A 316 7.96 27.82 -4.73
CA LEU A 316 6.60 27.32 -4.89
C LEU A 316 5.56 28.45 -4.80
N GLU A 317 5.76 29.43 -3.93
CA GLU A 317 4.89 30.60 -3.80
C GLU A 317 4.90 31.46 -5.06
N ARG A 318 6.09 31.73 -5.61
CA ARG A 318 6.23 32.46 -6.89
C ARG A 318 5.51 31.72 -8.01
N ALA A 319 5.74 30.41 -8.15
CA ALA A 319 5.09 29.62 -9.19
C ALA A 319 3.56 29.52 -8.99
N SER A 320 3.09 29.42 -7.74
CA SER A 320 1.67 29.47 -7.38
C SER A 320 1.04 30.80 -7.80
N TYR A 321 1.71 31.92 -7.49
CA TYR A 321 1.26 33.25 -7.88
C TYR A 321 1.22 33.42 -9.40
N GLU A 322 2.26 33.01 -10.10
CA GLU A 322 2.34 33.08 -11.57
C GLU A 322 1.22 32.29 -12.24
N ARG A 323 0.97 31.07 -11.76
CA ARG A 323 0.00 30.13 -12.32
C ARG A 323 -1.44 30.50 -12.02
N PHE A 324 -1.74 30.95 -10.81
CA PHE A 324 -3.13 31.15 -10.38
C PHE A 324 -3.54 32.62 -10.26
N LYS A 325 -2.61 33.58 -10.28
CA LYS A 325 -2.83 35.03 -10.08
C LYS A 325 -3.62 35.36 -8.79
N HIS A 326 -3.98 36.63 -8.58
CA HIS A 326 -5.01 37.01 -7.60
C HIS A 326 -6.42 36.79 -8.18
N PHE A 327 -7.37 36.31 -7.38
CA PHE A 327 -8.81 36.51 -7.62
C PHE A 327 -9.14 37.75 -6.79
N PRO A 328 -9.95 38.68 -7.31
CA PRO A 328 -10.55 39.68 -6.44
C PRO A 328 -11.23 38.96 -5.26
N ALA A 329 -11.08 39.50 -4.07
CA ALA A 329 -11.41 38.86 -2.79
C ALA A 329 -12.93 38.59 -2.56
N HIS A 330 -13.75 38.68 -3.60
CA HIS A 330 -15.20 38.63 -3.52
C HIS A 330 -15.79 37.85 -4.70
N TYR A 331 -16.28 36.64 -4.40
CA TYR A 331 -17.45 36.03 -5.01
C TYR A 331 -18.24 35.35 -3.89
#